data_AF-A0A2L2YLL8-F1
#
_entry.id   AF-A0A2L2YLL8-F1
#
_cell.length_a   1.000
_cell.length_b   1.000
_cell.length_c   1.000
_cell.angle_alpha   90.00
_cell.angle_beta   90.00
_cell.angle_gamma   90.00
#
_symmetry.space_group_name_H-M   'P 1'
#
loop_
_entity.id
_entity.type
_entity.pdbx_description
1 polymer ?
#
loop_
_entity_poly.entity_id
_entity_poly.type
_entity_poly.pdbx_seq_one_letter_code
_entity_poly.pdbx_strand_id
1 'polypeptide(L)' 'IEVIDKNLTSQLELTITQFKFCSIATDESTDTNDTAQLVLFIRSVDENFEIIEELVCMCYLKRM' A
#
# COMPACT_ATOMS: atom_id res chain seq x y z
N ILE A 1 11.60 19.83 -4.95
CA ILE A 1 10.83 18.68 -5.48
C ILE A 1 11.66 17.40 -5.34
N GLU A 2 12.87 17.31 -5.90
CA GLU A 2 13.76 16.13 -5.71
C GLU A 2 14.14 15.80 -4.25
N VAL A 3 14.28 16.80 -3.38
CA VAL A 3 14.64 16.56 -1.95
C VAL A 3 13.48 15.91 -1.17
N ILE A 4 12.24 16.24 -1.52
CA ILE A 4 11.04 15.68 -0.88
C ILE A 4 10.88 14.22 -1.30
N ASP A 5 11.11 13.94 -2.57
CA ASP A 5 11.05 12.61 -3.17
C ASP A 5 12.05 11.63 -2.54
N LYS A 6 13.30 12.06 -2.37
CA LYS A 6 14.33 11.25 -1.69
C LYS A 6 14.00 10.98 -0.23
N ASN A 7 13.53 12.00 0.50
CA ASN A 7 13.17 11.83 1.91
C ASN A 7 11.97 10.88 2.09
N LEU A 8 10.95 10.98 1.24
CA LEU A 8 9.80 10.08 1.28
C LEU A 8 10.20 8.64 0.96
N THR A 9 11.03 8.45 -0.06
CA THR A 9 11.56 7.12 -0.44
C THR A 9 12.36 6.51 0.70
N SER A 10 13.29 7.26 1.30
CA SER A 10 14.10 6.75 2.42
C SER A 10 13.26 6.42 3.66
N GLN A 11 12.21 7.19 3.95
CA GLN A 11 11.31 6.86 5.06
C GLN A 11 10.53 5.58 4.79
N LEU A 12 10.03 5.39 3.57
CA LEU A 12 9.34 4.16 3.17
C LEU A 12 10.27 2.94 3.24
N GLU A 13 11.50 3.05 2.74
CA GLU A 13 12.50 1.99 2.83
C GLU A 13 12.81 1.63 4.29
N LEU A 14 13.02 2.63 5.15
CA LEU A 14 13.24 2.40 6.58
C LEU A 14 12.04 1.72 7.25
N THR A 15 10.82 2.16 6.93
CA THR A 15 9.59 1.56 7.46
C THR A 15 9.45 0.10 7.03
N ILE A 16 9.70 -0.21 5.75
CA ILE A 16 9.63 -1.58 5.23
C ILE A 16 10.68 -2.49 5.90
N THR A 17 11.88 -1.98 6.19
CA THR A 17 12.92 -2.79 6.88
C THR A 17 12.56 -3.16 8.32
N GLN A 18 11.60 -2.45 8.93
CA GLN A 18 11.16 -2.72 10.30
C GLN A 18 10.05 -3.77 10.39
N PHE A 19 9.48 -4.17 9.25
CA PHE A 19 8.39 -5.14 9.18
C PHE A 19 8.84 -6.51 9.69
N LYS A 20 8.13 -7.04 10.69
CA LYS A 20 8.37 -8.40 11.22
C LYS A 20 7.55 -9.45 10.50
N PHE A 21 6.28 -9.12 10.24
CA PHE A 21 5.37 -9.94 9.45
C PHE A 21 4.57 -9.03 8.54
N CYS A 22 4.31 -9.49 7.32
CA CYS A 22 3.46 -8.77 6.38
C CYS A 22 2.42 -9.71 5.76
N SER A 23 1.32 -9.11 5.33
CA SER A 23 0.25 -9.75 4.57
C SER A 23 -0.22 -8.80 3.48
N ILE A 24 -0.85 -9.36 2.45
CA ILE A 24 -1.53 -8.58 1.41
C ILE A 24 -3.03 -8.66 1.67
N ALA A 25 -3.68 -7.50 1.72
CA ALA A 25 -5.13 -7.39 1.73
C ALA A 25 -5.61 -6.87 0.38
N THR A 26 -6.76 -7.35 -0.06
CA THR A 26 -7.39 -6.94 -1.31
C THR A 26 -8.80 -6.44 -1.04
N ASP A 27 -9.19 -5.35 -1.70
CA ASP A 27 -10.54 -4.81 -1.65
C ASP A 27 -11.08 -4.51 -3.05
N GLU A 28 -12.40 -4.58 -3.22
CA GLU A 28 -13.07 -4.15 -4.43
C GLU A 28 -13.54 -2.70 -4.24
N SER A 29 -13.10 -1.81 -5.12
CA SER A 29 -13.52 -0.41 -5.14
C SER A 29 -14.11 -0.02 -6.48
N THR A 30 -14.60 1.20 -6.58
CA THR A 30 -15.04 1.81 -7.83
C THR A 30 -14.35 3.15 -8.02
N ASP A 31 -13.97 3.47 -9.25
CA ASP A 31 -13.52 4.82 -9.59
C ASP A 31 -14.69 5.82 -9.60
N THR A 32 -14.41 7.09 -9.89
CA THR A 32 -15.45 8.13 -9.96
C THR A 32 -16.44 7.92 -11.12
N ASN A 33 -16.17 6.99 -12.04
CA ASN A 33 -17.03 6.61 -13.15
C ASN A 33 -17.71 5.26 -12.93
N ASP A 34 -17.74 4.75 -11.70
CA ASP A 34 -18.33 3.44 -11.34
C ASP A 34 -17.66 2.24 -12.04
N THR A 35 -16.37 2.38 -12.39
CA THR A 35 -15.56 1.28 -12.93
C THR A 35 -14.95 0.50 -11.78
N ALA A 36 -15.25 -0.80 -11.71
CA ALA A 36 -14.70 -1.70 -10.71
C ALA A 36 -13.17 -1.76 -10.75
N GLN A 37 -12.57 -1.72 -9.57
CA GLN A 37 -11.14 -1.72 -9.34
C GLN A 37 -10.80 -2.73 -8.23
N LEU A 38 -9.63 -3.34 -8.35
CA LEU A 38 -9.02 -4.12 -7.28
C LEU A 38 -7.94 -3.28 -6.63
N VAL A 39 -8.04 -3.10 -5.31
CA VAL A 39 -7.10 -2.34 -4.49
C VAL A 39 -6.28 -3.31 -3.65
N LEU A 40 -4.96 -3.17 -3.68
CA LEU A 40 -4.03 -4.01 -2.94
C LEU A 40 -3.34 -3.20 -1.87
N PHE A 41 -3.42 -3.66 -0.63
CA PHE A 41 -2.75 -3.08 0.52
C PHE A 41 -1.70 -4.05 1.05
N ILE A 42 -0.55 -3.52 1.47
CA ILE A 42 0.36 -4.25 2.34
C ILE A 42 0.01 -3.90 3.78
N ARG A 43 -0.26 -4.93 4.59
CA ARG A 43 -0.42 -4.82 6.04
C ARG A 43 0.80 -5.40 6.70
N SER A 44 1.40 -4.66 7.60
CA SER A 44 2.57 -5.09 8.34
C SER A 44 2.40 -4.83 9.83
N VAL A 45 3.21 -5.52 10.61
CA VAL A 45 3.40 -5.29 12.04
C VAL A 45 4.88 -5.10 12.35
N ASP A 46 5.19 -4.09 13.14
CA ASP A 46 6.55 -3.83 13.62
C ASP A 46 6.85 -4.59 14.95
N GLU A 47 7.98 -4.29 15.58
CA GLU A 47 8.35 -4.88 16.87
C GLU A 47 7.52 -4.42 18.07
N ASN A 48 6.82 -3.28 17.93
CA ASN A 48 5.94 -2.72 18.94
C ASN A 48 4.49 -3.18 18.77
N PHE A 49 4.23 -4.07 17.81
CA PHE A 49 2.88 -4.50 17.41
C PHE A 49 2.03 -3.38 16.78
N GLU A 50 2.66 -2.33 16.28
CA GLU A 50 1.98 -1.28 15.53
C GLU A 50 1.64 -1.78 14.13
N ILE A 51 0.39 -1.57 13.72
CA ILE A 51 -0.10 -2.00 12.41
C ILE A 51 0.14 -0.87 11.42
N ILE A 52 0.80 -1.20 10.32
CA ILE A 52 1.01 -0.30 9.18
C ILE A 52 0.25 -0.87 7.99
N GLU A 53 -0.59 -0.06 7.37
CA GLU A 53 -1.32 -0.40 6.14
C GLU A 53 -1.01 0.65 5.07
N GLU A 54 -0.50 0.20 3.92
CA GLU A 54 -0.13 1.09 2.82
C GLU A 54 -0.67 0.56 1.48
N LEU A 55 -1.14 1.47 0.64
CA LEU A 55 -1.64 1.17 -0.71
C LEU A 55 -0.46 0.82 -1.63
N VAL A 56 -0.45 -0.39 -2.17
CA VAL A 56 0.61 -0.87 -3.07
C VAL A 56 0.22 -0.64 -4.52
N CYS A 57 -1.01 -1.01 -4.88
CA CYS A 57 -1.46 -0.96 -6.27
C CYS A 57 -2.98 -0.87 -6.35
N MET A 58 -3.45 -0.25 -7.42
CA MET A 58 -4.84 -0.25 -7.82
C MET A 58 -4.89 -0.62 -9.30
N CYS A 59 -5.70 -1.62 -9.66
CA CYS A 59 -5.87 -2.04 -11.04
C CYS A 59 -7.35 -2.13 -11.42
N TYR A 60 -7.68 -1.69 -12.63
CA TYR A 60 -9.04 -1.82 -13.14
C TYR A 60 -9.36 -3.28 -13.41
N LEU A 61 -10.54 -3.71 -12.96
CA LEU A 61 -11.05 -5.02 -13.30
C LEU A 61 -11.63 -4.95 -14.71
N LYS A 62 -11.13 -5.81 -15.60
CA LYS A 62 -11.80 -6.01 -16.89
C LYS A 62 -13.12 -6.71 -16.63
N ARG A 63 -14.22 -6.12 -17.10
CA ARG A 63 -15.48 -6.85 -17.25
C ARG A 63 -15.22 -8.06 -18.15
N MET A 64 -15.45 -9.26 -17.61
CA MET A 64 -15.46 -10.51 -18.39
C MET A 64 -16.70 -10.58 -19.27
#